data_AF-A0A939L4C3-F1
#
_entry.id   AF-A0A939L4C3-F1
#
_cell.length_a   1.000
_cell.length_b   1.000
_cell.length_c   1.000
_cell.angle_alpha   90.00
_cell.angle_beta   90.00
_cell.angle_gamma   90.00
#
_symmetry.space_group_name_H-M   'P 1'
#
loop_
_entity.id
_entity.type
_entity.pdbx_description
1 polymer ?
#
loop_
_entity_poly.entity_id
_entity_poly.type
_entity_poly.pdbx_seq_one_letter_code
_entity_poly.pdbx_strand_id
1 'polypeptide(L)'
;DRVADALRGRIRAVTGAWAPRPWSTQHTQAPPVPSAGERRIVRRKEPALVWCSPEAAARTMDAMDYDIHLFTDPATETDAVVYRVGPTGYRLARTLPAGPPGRRSSPITLSPHGAPRLTEEQAVDRLAGAELPFLFFAHPASGRGRVLYRRFDGGLGLIAGGI
;
A
#
# COMPACT_ATOMS: atom_id res chain seq x y z
N ASP A 1 2.55 2.64 -31.39
CA ASP A 1 1.67 3.51 -30.59
C ASP A 1 1.32 3.01 -29.16
N ARG A 2 2.24 2.32 -28.48
CA ARG A 2 2.02 1.79 -27.11
C ARG A 2 1.66 2.84 -26.05
N VAL A 3 2.16 4.06 -26.19
CA VAL A 3 1.97 5.14 -25.21
C VAL A 3 0.53 5.65 -25.23
N ALA A 4 -0.08 5.75 -26.41
CA ALA A 4 -1.47 6.14 -26.56
C ALA A 4 -2.43 5.08 -26.02
N ASP A 5 -2.11 3.79 -26.22
CA ASP A 5 -2.91 2.69 -25.68
C ASP A 5 -2.80 2.58 -24.16
N ALA A 6 -1.62 2.83 -23.59
CA ALA A 6 -1.43 2.90 -22.13
C ALA A 6 -2.21 4.06 -21.51
N LEU A 7 -2.26 5.22 -22.18
CA LEU A 7 -3.03 6.38 -21.73
C LEU A 7 -4.54 6.14 -21.83
N ARG A 8 -5.02 5.56 -22.94
CA ARG A 8 -6.44 5.18 -23.11
C ARG A 8 -6.85 4.11 -22.09
N GLY A 9 -5.97 3.14 -21.81
CA GLY A 9 -6.15 2.17 -20.74
C GLY A 9 -6.30 2.82 -19.37
N ARG A 10 -5.44 3.80 -19.05
CA ARG A 10 -5.50 4.60 -17.81
C ARG A 10 -6.80 5.40 -17.69
N ILE A 11 -7.24 6.07 -18.75
CA ILE A 11 -8.48 6.86 -18.74
C ILE A 11 -9.70 5.94 -18.54
N ARG A 12 -9.73 4.76 -19.19
CA ARG A 12 -10.83 3.80 -19.05
C ARG A 12 -10.86 3.11 -17.68
N ALA A 13 -9.69 2.84 -17.08
CA ALA A 13 -9.59 2.31 -15.73
C ALA A 13 -10.11 3.29 -14.65
N VAL A 14 -10.00 4.60 -14.90
CA VAL A 14 -10.49 5.65 -13.99
C VAL A 14 -11.98 5.92 -14.17
N THR A 15 -12.55 5.71 -15.37
CA THR A 15 -13.93 6.09 -15.71
C THR A 15 -14.93 4.94 -15.86
N GLY A 16 -14.49 3.68 -15.94
CA GLY A 16 -15.34 2.50 -16.09
C GLY A 16 -15.81 1.86 -14.78
N ALA A 17 -16.77 0.90 -14.89
CA ALA A 17 -17.11 -0.01 -13.80
C ALA A 17 -15.83 -0.75 -13.36
N TRP A 18 -15.46 -0.61 -12.08
CA TRP A 18 -14.21 -1.18 -11.56
C TRP A 18 -14.25 -2.71 -11.63
N ALA A 19 -13.41 -3.29 -12.49
CA ALA A 19 -13.03 -4.68 -12.44
C ALA A 19 -11.64 -4.77 -11.79
N PRO A 20 -11.49 -5.49 -10.65
CA PRO A 20 -10.18 -5.75 -10.05
C PRO A 20 -9.17 -6.26 -11.08
N ARG A 21 -7.94 -5.73 -11.05
CA ARG A 21 -6.82 -6.33 -11.82
C ARG A 21 -6.74 -7.82 -11.45
N PRO A 22 -6.74 -8.75 -12.42
CA PRO A 22 -6.53 -10.17 -12.13
C PRO A 22 -5.23 -10.36 -11.34
N TRP A 23 -5.20 -11.31 -10.41
CA TRP A 23 -3.94 -11.66 -9.75
C TRP A 23 -2.93 -12.11 -10.80
N SER A 24 -1.93 -11.27 -11.05
CA SER A 24 -0.88 -11.62 -11.97
C SER A 24 -0.03 -12.71 -11.32
N THR A 25 -0.06 -13.92 -11.89
CA THR A 25 1.04 -14.89 -11.71
C THR A 25 2.40 -14.29 -12.14
N GLN A 26 2.38 -13.15 -12.84
CA GLN A 26 3.57 -12.36 -13.21
C GLN A 26 4.28 -11.68 -12.03
N HIS A 27 3.71 -11.69 -10.82
CA HIS A 27 4.50 -11.42 -9.61
C HIS A 27 5.64 -12.42 -9.40
N THR A 28 5.59 -13.56 -10.07
CA THR A 28 6.69 -14.51 -10.15
C THR A 28 7.85 -14.02 -11.04
N GLN A 29 7.69 -12.94 -11.82
CA GLN A 29 8.77 -12.38 -12.67
C GLN A 29 9.50 -11.18 -12.07
N ALA A 30 8.95 -10.52 -11.04
CA ALA A 30 9.78 -9.64 -10.23
C ALA A 30 10.81 -10.53 -9.51
N PRO A 31 12.11 -10.21 -9.54
CA PRO A 31 13.10 -10.96 -8.78
C PRO A 31 12.60 -11.07 -7.34
N PRO A 32 12.65 -12.27 -6.72
CA PRO A 32 12.26 -12.40 -5.32
C PRO A 32 13.05 -11.38 -4.53
N VAL A 33 12.34 -10.51 -3.82
CA VAL A 33 12.99 -9.44 -3.07
C VAL A 33 13.78 -10.10 -1.94
N PRO A 34 15.10 -9.85 -1.82
CA PRO A 34 15.91 -10.55 -0.83
C PRO A 34 15.35 -10.38 0.59
N SER A 35 15.12 -11.50 1.29
CA SER A 35 14.77 -11.49 2.71
C SER A 35 15.97 -11.08 3.57
N ALA A 36 17.19 -11.41 3.13
CA ALA A 36 18.47 -10.98 3.70
C ALA A 36 19.05 -9.79 2.89
N GLY A 37 18.50 -8.61 3.10
CA GLY A 37 18.96 -7.35 2.51
C GLY A 37 19.64 -6.44 3.54
N GLU A 38 20.21 -5.32 3.07
CA GLU A 38 20.77 -4.28 3.94
C GLU A 38 19.64 -3.70 4.81
N ARG A 39 19.82 -3.68 6.15
CA ARG A 39 18.85 -3.12 7.11
C ARG A 39 18.90 -1.59 7.15
N ARG A 40 18.97 -0.97 5.99
CA ARG A 40 19.11 0.48 5.83
C ARG A 40 18.07 0.99 4.84
N ILE A 41 17.44 2.10 5.20
CA ILE A 41 16.59 2.84 4.29
C ILE A 41 17.49 3.56 3.30
N VAL A 42 17.56 3.05 2.08
CA VAL A 42 18.38 3.61 0.98
C VAL A 42 17.57 4.57 0.09
N ARG A 43 16.23 4.54 0.19
CA ARG A 43 15.35 5.43 -0.57
C ARG A 43 14.17 5.92 0.27
N ARG A 44 13.94 7.23 0.22
CA ARG A 44 12.80 7.89 0.85
C ARG A 44 11.92 8.57 -0.19
N LYS A 45 10.60 8.43 -0.05
CA LYS A 45 9.58 9.14 -0.83
C LYS A 45 8.61 9.81 0.13
N GLU A 46 8.35 11.10 -0.08
CA GLU A 46 7.40 11.88 0.72
C GLU A 46 6.30 12.47 -0.18
N PRO A 47 5.41 11.63 -0.74
CA PRO A 47 4.31 12.14 -1.53
C PRO A 47 3.30 12.87 -0.64
N ALA A 48 2.70 13.95 -1.15
CA ALA A 48 1.46 14.48 -0.60
C ALA A 48 0.37 13.40 -0.74
N LEU A 49 -0.26 13.03 0.37
CA LEU A 49 -1.26 11.96 0.35
C LEU A 49 -2.56 12.45 -0.28
N VAL A 50 -3.06 11.66 -1.22
CA VAL A 50 -4.34 11.93 -1.88
C VAL A 50 -5.47 11.54 -0.94
N TRP A 51 -6.43 12.44 -0.77
CA TRP A 51 -7.68 12.16 -0.07
C TRP A 51 -8.63 11.44 -1.01
N CYS A 52 -8.91 10.17 -0.76
CA CYS A 52 -9.78 9.38 -1.64
C CYS A 52 -10.37 8.17 -0.93
N SER A 53 -11.46 7.60 -1.48
CA SER A 53 -12.06 6.39 -0.92
C SER A 53 -11.12 5.18 -1.10
N PRO A 54 -11.26 4.13 -0.27
CA PRO A 54 -10.49 2.89 -0.45
C PRO A 54 -10.61 2.28 -1.86
N GLU A 55 -11.78 2.39 -2.50
CA GLU A 55 -12.01 1.92 -3.86
C GLU A 55 -11.25 2.76 -4.90
N ALA A 56 -11.20 4.08 -4.72
CA ALA A 56 -10.42 4.97 -5.58
C ALA A 56 -8.91 4.73 -5.41
N ALA A 57 -8.45 4.51 -4.18
CA ALA A 57 -7.09 4.10 -3.88
C ALA A 57 -6.74 2.75 -4.55
N ALA A 58 -7.64 1.76 -4.49
CA ALA A 58 -7.44 0.46 -5.12
C ALA A 58 -7.37 0.56 -6.66
N ARG A 59 -8.24 1.36 -7.28
CA ARG A 59 -8.16 1.67 -8.72
C ARG A 59 -6.85 2.33 -9.10
N THR A 60 -6.40 3.30 -8.31
CA THR A 60 -5.13 4.00 -8.54
C THR A 60 -3.95 3.04 -8.40
N MET A 61 -3.96 2.19 -7.38
CA MET A 61 -2.97 1.14 -7.17
C MET A 61 -2.87 0.20 -8.38
N ASP A 62 -4.01 -0.31 -8.86
CA ASP A 62 -4.06 -1.18 -10.04
C ASP A 62 -3.59 -0.45 -11.31
N ALA A 63 -4.01 0.81 -11.51
CA ALA A 63 -3.65 1.60 -12.70
C ALA A 63 -2.16 1.98 -12.74
N MET A 64 -1.51 2.04 -11.59
CA MET A 64 -0.08 2.33 -11.45
C MET A 64 0.79 1.07 -11.39
N ASP A 65 0.19 -0.11 -11.45
CA ASP A 65 0.85 -1.41 -11.29
C ASP A 65 1.65 -1.50 -9.97
N TYR A 66 1.05 -1.00 -8.89
CA TYR A 66 1.57 -1.11 -7.54
C TYR A 66 0.83 -2.19 -6.77
N ASP A 67 1.44 -2.71 -5.70
CA ASP A 67 0.79 -3.68 -4.81
C ASP A 67 0.36 -3.08 -3.48
N ILE A 68 0.74 -1.82 -3.27
CA ILE A 68 0.49 -1.05 -2.08
C ILE A 68 0.29 0.42 -2.44
N HIS A 69 -0.72 1.05 -1.85
CA HIS A 69 -1.00 2.47 -2.05
C HIS A 69 -1.38 3.13 -0.74
N LEU A 70 -0.59 4.12 -0.32
CA LEU A 70 -0.79 4.95 0.87
C LEU A 70 -1.59 6.20 0.49
N PHE A 71 -2.65 6.49 1.24
CA PHE A 71 -3.60 7.58 0.99
C PHE A 71 -4.21 8.09 2.31
N THR A 72 -5.00 9.15 2.27
CA THR A 72 -5.80 9.60 3.42
C THR A 72 -7.26 9.23 3.20
N ASP A 73 -7.84 8.46 4.13
CA ASP A 73 -9.21 7.98 4.04
C ASP A 73 -10.19 9.04 4.58
N PRO A 74 -11.01 9.67 3.72
CA PRO A 74 -11.89 10.77 4.12
C PRO A 74 -12.99 10.34 5.09
N ALA A 75 -13.34 9.05 5.16
CA ALA A 75 -14.37 8.58 6.09
C ALA A 75 -13.87 8.51 7.55
N THR A 76 -12.55 8.50 7.74
CA THR A 76 -11.92 8.43 9.07
C THR A 76 -10.89 9.51 9.32
N GLU A 77 -10.62 10.35 8.32
CA GLU A 77 -9.58 11.38 8.33
C GLU A 77 -8.21 10.86 8.77
N THR A 78 -7.89 9.61 8.40
CA THR A 78 -6.64 8.96 8.79
C THR A 78 -5.91 8.38 7.61
N ASP A 79 -4.59 8.30 7.75
CA ASP A 79 -3.75 7.64 6.76
C ASP A 79 -4.08 6.15 6.72
N ALA A 80 -4.20 5.65 5.51
CA ALA A 80 -4.63 4.31 5.21
C ALA A 80 -3.81 3.75 4.07
N VAL A 81 -3.74 2.42 4.04
CA VAL A 81 -3.09 1.68 2.97
C VAL A 81 -4.06 0.67 2.41
N VAL A 82 -4.15 0.61 1.09
CA VAL A 82 -4.73 -0.53 0.39
C VAL A 82 -3.60 -1.35 -0.22
N TYR A 83 -3.69 -2.67 -0.10
CA TYR A 83 -2.72 -3.59 -0.68
C TYR A 83 -3.39 -4.87 -1.17
N ARG A 84 -2.71 -5.58 -2.05
CA ARG A 84 -3.20 -6.84 -2.64
C ARG A 84 -3.10 -8.00 -1.63
N VAL A 85 -4.15 -8.81 -1.50
CA VAL A 85 -4.15 -10.05 -0.71
C VAL A 85 -4.88 -11.17 -1.45
N GLY A 86 -4.18 -12.29 -1.68
CA GLY A 86 -4.75 -13.46 -2.33
C GLY A 86 -5.30 -13.20 -3.74
N PRO A 87 -5.99 -14.18 -4.35
CA PRO A 87 -6.32 -14.17 -5.78
C PRO A 87 -7.30 -13.07 -6.23
N THR A 88 -8.17 -12.58 -5.36
CA THR A 88 -9.25 -11.62 -5.71
C THR A 88 -9.35 -10.43 -4.76
N GLY A 89 -8.50 -10.38 -3.73
CA GLY A 89 -8.72 -9.53 -2.57
C GLY A 89 -7.85 -8.29 -2.53
N TYR A 90 -8.43 -7.26 -1.92
CA TYR A 90 -7.71 -6.12 -1.41
C TYR A 90 -7.85 -6.12 0.10
N ARG A 91 -6.84 -5.61 0.79
CA ARG A 91 -6.91 -5.35 2.23
C ARG A 91 -6.63 -3.88 2.50
N LEU A 92 -7.49 -3.29 3.31
CA LEU A 92 -7.39 -1.94 3.83
C LEU A 92 -6.87 -2.01 5.27
N ALA A 93 -5.82 -1.27 5.58
CA ALA A 93 -5.39 -1.01 6.95
C ALA A 93 -5.32 0.50 7.18
N ARG A 94 -5.66 0.94 8.38
CA ARG A 94 -5.66 2.36 8.78
C ARG A 94 -4.73 2.55 9.97
N THR A 95 -4.28 3.77 10.22
CA THR A 95 -3.50 4.06 11.44
C THR A 95 -4.34 3.90 12.70
N LEU A 96 -5.65 4.14 12.62
CA LEU A 96 -6.59 3.85 13.70
C LEU A 96 -7.23 2.47 13.57
N PRO A 97 -7.61 1.84 14.70
CA PRO A 97 -8.43 0.64 14.70
C PRO A 97 -9.75 0.85 13.97
N ALA A 98 -10.25 -0.21 13.34
CA ALA A 98 -11.58 -0.15 12.77
C ALA A 98 -12.65 -0.12 13.88
N GLY A 99 -13.73 0.60 13.61
CA GLY A 99 -14.99 0.40 14.33
C GLY A 99 -15.61 -0.97 14.02
N PRO A 100 -16.78 -1.27 14.61
CA PRO A 100 -17.49 -2.53 14.40
C PRO A 100 -17.65 -2.87 12.91
N PRO A 101 -17.59 -4.15 12.52
CA PRO A 101 -17.74 -4.55 11.13
C PRO A 101 -19.12 -4.13 10.59
N GLY A 102 -19.12 -3.22 9.62
CA GLY A 102 -20.29 -2.89 8.82
C GLY A 102 -20.41 -3.77 7.59
N ARG A 103 -21.62 -3.87 7.02
CA ARG A 103 -21.84 -4.58 5.74
C ARG A 103 -21.06 -3.86 4.63
N ARG A 104 -20.11 -4.56 4.01
CA ARG A 104 -19.34 -4.03 2.87
C ARG A 104 -19.76 -4.74 1.58
N SER A 105 -20.03 -3.97 0.54
CA SER A 105 -20.31 -4.46 -0.82
C SER A 105 -19.06 -4.53 -1.70
N SER A 106 -17.91 -4.08 -1.18
CA SER A 106 -16.64 -3.97 -1.89
C SER A 106 -15.76 -5.21 -1.65
N PRO A 107 -14.96 -5.66 -2.64
CA PRO A 107 -13.96 -6.73 -2.47
C PRO A 107 -12.79 -6.35 -1.54
N ILE A 108 -12.84 -5.18 -0.90
CA ILE A 108 -11.83 -4.70 0.04
C ILE A 108 -12.17 -5.19 1.46
N THR A 109 -11.34 -6.11 1.96
CA THR A 109 -11.36 -6.55 3.36
C THR A 109 -10.70 -5.49 4.25
N LEU A 110 -11.21 -5.29 5.46
CA LEU A 110 -10.66 -4.32 6.41
C LEU A 110 -9.85 -5.03 7.49
N SER A 111 -8.65 -4.55 7.78
CA SER A 111 -7.91 -4.91 8.99
C SER A 111 -8.62 -4.30 10.21
N PRO A 112 -9.05 -5.11 11.19
CA PRO A 112 -9.67 -4.58 12.40
C PRO A 112 -8.66 -3.82 13.28
N HIS A 113 -7.39 -4.22 13.22
CA HIS A 113 -6.32 -3.60 13.98
C HIS A 113 -5.80 -2.34 13.29
N GLY A 114 -5.58 -1.30 14.08
CA GLY A 114 -4.85 -0.11 13.66
C GLY A 114 -3.37 -0.45 13.42
N ALA A 115 -2.71 0.38 12.61
CA ALA A 115 -1.30 0.21 12.33
C ALA A 115 -0.48 0.28 13.64
N PRO A 116 0.55 -0.59 13.80
CA PRO A 116 1.42 -0.50 14.95
C PRO A 116 2.13 0.87 14.98
N ARG A 117 2.30 1.44 16.17
CA ARG A 117 3.08 2.67 16.37
C ARG A 117 4.55 2.31 16.53
N LEU A 118 5.38 2.66 15.56
CA LEU A 118 6.80 2.26 15.50
C LEU A 118 7.68 3.40 14.98
N THR A 119 8.87 3.58 15.55
CA THR A 119 9.91 4.40 14.92
C THR A 119 10.39 3.75 13.60
N GLU A 120 11.13 4.49 12.77
CA GLU A 120 11.67 3.92 11.54
C GLU A 120 12.63 2.75 11.85
N GLU A 121 13.44 2.87 12.89
CA GLU A 121 14.36 1.81 13.34
C GLU A 121 13.61 0.56 13.78
N GLN A 122 12.56 0.72 14.60
CA GLN A 122 11.72 -0.40 15.04
C GLN A 122 10.99 -1.06 13.86
N ALA A 123 10.55 -0.27 12.87
CA ALA A 123 9.93 -0.79 11.67
C ALA A 123 10.93 -1.57 10.81
N VAL A 124 12.18 -1.10 10.70
CA VAL A 124 13.28 -1.81 10.03
C VAL A 124 13.56 -3.15 10.70
N ASP A 125 13.71 -3.18 12.02
CA ASP A 125 13.96 -4.42 12.76
C ASP A 125 12.81 -5.41 12.60
N ARG A 126 11.56 -4.92 12.68
CA ARG A 126 10.37 -5.76 12.50
C ARG A 126 10.25 -6.32 11.08
N LEU A 127 10.53 -5.51 10.06
CA LEU A 127 10.51 -5.95 8.67
C LEU A 127 11.69 -6.89 8.35
N ALA A 128 12.84 -6.72 9.01
CA ALA A 128 14.00 -7.59 8.85
C ALA A 128 13.83 -8.95 9.55
N GLY A 129 13.21 -8.96 10.74
CA GLY A 129 12.94 -10.17 11.52
C GLY A 129 11.75 -10.99 11.03
N ALA A 130 10.87 -10.40 10.21
CA ALA A 130 9.74 -11.09 9.60
C ALA A 130 9.95 -11.22 8.08
N GLU A 131 9.54 -12.33 7.48
CA GLU A 131 9.54 -12.50 6.00
C GLU A 131 8.38 -11.75 5.33
N LEU A 132 8.19 -10.48 5.71
CA LEU A 132 7.17 -9.61 5.16
C LEU A 132 7.75 -8.81 3.98
N PRO A 133 7.00 -8.64 2.87
CA PRO A 133 7.44 -7.83 1.74
C PRO A 133 7.42 -6.32 2.05
N PHE A 134 6.51 -5.90 2.94
CA PHE A 134 6.35 -4.53 3.39
C PHE A 134 5.74 -4.48 4.81
N LEU A 135 5.84 -3.33 5.44
CA LEU A 135 5.25 -3.02 6.74
C LEU A 135 4.59 -1.63 6.70
N PHE A 136 3.29 -1.58 7.01
CA PHE A 136 2.57 -0.34 7.27
C PHE A 136 2.56 -0.06 8.78
N PHE A 137 2.92 1.16 9.17
CA PHE A 137 3.00 1.59 10.57
C PHE A 137 2.64 3.07 10.71
N ALA A 138 2.25 3.47 11.92
CA ALA A 138 2.04 4.87 12.27
C ALA A 138 3.29 5.43 12.97
N HIS A 139 3.78 6.59 12.54
CA HIS A 139 4.91 7.22 13.21
C HIS A 139 4.50 7.76 14.59
N PRO A 140 5.22 7.45 15.70
CA PRO A 140 4.79 7.78 17.05
C PRO A 140 4.54 9.27 17.28
N ALA A 141 5.41 10.13 16.74
CA ALA A 141 5.35 11.57 16.98
C ALA A 141 4.23 12.28 16.19
N SER A 142 3.93 11.81 14.98
CA SER A 142 2.99 12.51 14.08
C SER A 142 1.68 11.77 13.86
N GLY A 143 1.60 10.49 14.23
CA GLY A 143 0.48 9.61 13.92
C GLY A 143 0.32 9.29 12.43
N ARG A 144 1.16 9.87 11.55
CA ARG A 144 1.07 9.70 10.10
C ARG A 144 1.49 8.30 9.68
N GLY A 145 0.80 7.78 8.68
CA GLY A 145 1.03 6.47 8.09
C GLY A 145 2.32 6.45 7.27
N ARG A 146 3.04 5.34 7.37
CA ARG A 146 4.27 5.09 6.63
C ARG A 146 4.32 3.65 6.14
N VAL A 147 4.90 3.46 4.96
CA VAL A 147 5.11 2.14 4.36
C VAL A 147 6.61 1.93 4.19
N LEU A 148 7.14 0.94 4.91
CA LEU A 148 8.48 0.40 4.69
C LEU A 148 8.36 -0.81 3.78
N TYR A 149 9.18 -0.90 2.74
CA TYR A 149 9.14 -2.02 1.78
C TYR A 149 10.54 -2.42 1.35
N ARG A 150 10.69 -3.68 0.98
CA ARG A 150 11.96 -4.20 0.46
C ARG A 150 12.11 -3.82 -1.01
N ARG A 151 13.31 -3.41 -1.41
CA ARG A 151 13.64 -3.07 -2.80
C ARG A 151 14.35 -4.23 -3.48
N PHE A 152 14.25 -4.28 -4.81
CA PHE A 152 14.94 -5.28 -5.62
C PHE A 152 16.48 -5.22 -5.51
N ASP A 153 17.04 -4.07 -5.11
CA ASP A 153 18.48 -3.88 -4.92
C ASP A 153 18.98 -4.32 -3.52
N GLY A 154 18.11 -4.94 -2.72
CA GLY A 154 18.42 -5.44 -1.39
C GLY A 154 18.36 -4.39 -0.28
N GLY A 155 18.15 -3.11 -0.60
CA GLY A 155 17.93 -2.06 0.41
C GLY A 155 16.46 -1.92 0.82
N LEU A 156 16.19 -1.03 1.77
CA LEU A 156 14.82 -0.68 2.18
C LEU A 156 14.37 0.65 1.57
N GLY A 157 13.10 0.71 1.17
CA GLY A 157 12.43 1.92 0.75
C GLY A 157 11.40 2.36 1.78
N LEU A 158 11.30 3.66 2.02
CA LEU A 158 10.29 4.28 2.87
C LEU A 158 9.39 5.21 2.06
N ILE A 159 8.07 5.07 2.22
CA ILE A 159 7.08 6.04 1.80
C ILE A 159 6.49 6.66 3.07
N ALA A 160 6.70 7.95 3.28
CA ALA A 160 6.09 8.68 4.39
C ALA A 160 5.06 9.66 3.83
N GLY A 161 3.85 9.67 4.39
CA GLY A 161 2.88 10.69 4.03
C GLY A 161 3.44 12.08 4.32
N GLY A 162 3.55 12.91 3.28
CA GLY A 162 3.90 14.32 3.44
C GLY A 162 2.86 15.04 4.27
N ILE A 163 3.27 16.17 4.87
CA ILE A 163 2.38 17.10 5.57
C ILE A 163 1.39 17.68 4.57
#